data_AF-A4E6K6-F1
#
_entry.id   AF-A4E6K6-F1
#
_cell.length_a   1.000
_cell.length_b   1.000
_cell.length_c   1.000
_cell.angle_alpha   90.00
_cell.angle_beta   90.00
_cell.angle_gamma   90.00
#
_symmetry.space_group_name_H-M   'P 1'
#
loop_
_entity.id
_entity.type
_entity.pdbx_description
1 polymer ?
#
loop_
_entity_poly.entity_id
_entity_poly.type
_entity_poly.pdbx_seq_one_letter_code
_entity_poly.pdbx_strand_id
1 'polypeptide(L)'
;MERELFGARIVVDATHPFATLASGNIRAASLAVGARCLRLARPAEALPKGVVPVASIACAARFLSENPGRALLTTGSKELAPYTRVADFAERFFVRVLPLPGAIAKCIDAGFSPSHVIGMQGPFTRELNEAMLRQVGAQWLVTKDSGTVGGTAEKLAAARDAGARCIVVTRPAEGGGALSLREMEDVLLREFAR
;
A
#
# COMPACT_ATOMS: atom_id res chain seq x y z
N MET A 1 20.05 -15.12 4.54
CA MET A 1 20.44 -16.08 3.48
C MET A 1 20.58 -15.30 2.20
N GLU A 2 21.75 -14.69 1.99
CA GLU A 2 22.12 -14.05 0.73
C GLU A 2 22.43 -15.17 -0.25
N ARG A 3 21.56 -15.37 -1.25
CA ARG A 3 21.96 -16.11 -2.45
C ARG A 3 22.46 -15.06 -3.42
N GLU A 4 23.76 -15.06 -3.67
CA GLU A 4 24.35 -14.24 -4.72
C GLU A 4 23.75 -14.65 -6.07
N LEU A 5 23.33 -13.65 -6.86
CA LEU A 5 22.83 -13.84 -8.22
C LEU A 5 24.00 -14.11 -9.19
N PHE A 6 24.85 -15.10 -8.90
CA PHE A 6 25.97 -15.44 -9.77
C PHE A 6 25.42 -15.99 -11.10
N GLY A 7 25.59 -15.21 -12.18
CA GLY A 7 25.22 -15.59 -13.56
C GLY A 7 23.87 -15.08 -14.08
N ALA A 8 23.06 -14.38 -13.28
CA ALA A 8 21.81 -13.80 -13.78
C ALA A 8 22.08 -12.58 -14.68
N ARG A 9 21.75 -12.65 -15.98
CA ARG A 9 21.90 -11.51 -16.91
C ARG A 9 20.78 -10.48 -16.80
N ILE A 10 19.58 -10.90 -16.41
CA ILE A 10 18.38 -10.05 -16.29
C ILE A 10 17.70 -10.30 -14.95
N VAL A 11 17.26 -9.23 -14.31
CA VAL A 11 16.40 -9.25 -13.12
C VAL A 11 15.08 -8.54 -13.45
N VAL A 12 13.96 -9.20 -13.22
CA VAL A 12 12.63 -8.59 -13.36
C VAL A 12 12.11 -8.18 -11.99
N ASP A 13 12.03 -6.87 -11.76
CA ASP A 13 11.40 -6.31 -10.57
C ASP A 13 9.87 -6.25 -10.75
N ALA A 14 9.18 -7.23 -10.18
CA ALA A 14 7.71 -7.32 -10.12
C ALA A 14 7.13 -6.94 -8.74
N THR A 15 7.92 -6.26 -7.90
CA THR A 15 7.49 -5.82 -6.57
C THR A 15 6.31 -4.84 -6.65
N HIS A 16 5.57 -4.72 -5.55
CA HIS A 16 4.42 -3.81 -5.48
C HIS A 16 4.84 -2.35 -5.76
N PRO A 17 4.00 -1.49 -6.39
CA PRO A 17 4.34 -0.09 -6.69
C PRO A 17 4.80 0.73 -5.47
N PHE A 18 4.25 0.43 -4.29
CA PHE A 18 4.65 1.07 -3.03
C PHE A 18 5.90 0.46 -2.37
N ALA A 19 6.50 -0.59 -2.93
CA ALA A 19 7.68 -1.27 -2.37
C ALA A 19 9.00 -0.58 -2.79
N THR A 20 9.05 0.75 -2.67
CA THR A 20 10.15 1.60 -3.19
C THR A 20 11.52 1.18 -2.66
N LEU A 21 11.62 0.79 -1.38
CA LEU A 21 12.85 0.27 -0.78
C LEU A 21 13.28 -1.06 -1.40
N ALA A 22 12.35 -1.99 -1.60
CA ALA A 22 12.66 -3.29 -2.20
C ALA A 22 13.12 -3.11 -3.64
N SER A 23 12.42 -2.28 -4.43
CA SER A 23 12.82 -1.93 -5.80
C SER A 23 14.18 -1.24 -5.85
N GLY A 24 14.47 -0.35 -4.88
CA GLY A 24 15.77 0.30 -4.73
C GLY A 24 16.88 -0.72 -4.48
N ASN A 25 16.66 -1.65 -3.55
CA ASN A 25 17.61 -2.72 -3.24
C ASN A 25 17.84 -3.65 -4.45
N ILE A 26 16.77 -4.03 -5.15
CA ILE A 26 16.85 -4.86 -6.37
C ILE A 26 17.68 -4.16 -7.44
N ARG A 27 17.45 -2.86 -7.68
CA ARG A 27 18.24 -2.07 -8.64
C ARG A 27 19.71 -2.00 -8.24
N ALA A 28 20.01 -1.71 -6.98
CA ALA A 28 21.38 -1.63 -6.48
C ALA A 28 22.12 -2.98 -6.58
N ALA A 29 21.47 -4.07 -6.18
CA ALA A 29 22.03 -5.41 -6.28
C ALA A 29 22.25 -5.84 -7.73
N SER A 30 21.31 -5.54 -8.63
CA SER A 30 21.45 -5.84 -10.06
C SER A 30 22.63 -5.11 -10.68
N LEU A 31 22.79 -3.81 -10.36
CA LEU A 31 23.93 -3.01 -10.82
C LEU A 31 25.26 -3.58 -10.33
N ALA A 32 25.34 -4.02 -9.07
CA ALA A 32 26.56 -4.57 -8.48
C ALA A 32 27.04 -5.86 -9.17
N VAL A 33 26.13 -6.65 -9.73
CA VAL A 33 26.47 -7.90 -10.44
C VAL A 33 26.46 -7.75 -11.97
N GLY A 34 26.25 -6.53 -12.48
CA GLY A 34 26.16 -6.25 -13.92
C GLY A 34 24.89 -6.79 -14.61
N ALA A 35 23.85 -7.14 -13.84
CA ALA A 35 22.58 -7.60 -14.37
C ALA A 35 21.69 -6.43 -14.81
N ARG A 36 21.00 -6.58 -15.95
CA ARG A 36 20.00 -5.62 -16.40
C ARG A 36 18.73 -5.75 -15.56
N CYS A 37 18.36 -4.71 -14.83
CA CYS A 37 17.14 -4.66 -14.05
C CYS A 37 15.99 -4.07 -14.86
N LEU A 38 14.96 -4.86 -15.12
CA LEU A 38 13.73 -4.47 -15.82
C LEU A 38 12.60 -4.32 -14.81
N ARG A 39 11.87 -3.20 -14.84
CA ARG A 39 10.73 -2.94 -13.97
C ARG A 39 9.44 -3.34 -14.67
N LEU A 40 8.67 -4.25 -14.09
CA LEU A 40 7.33 -4.59 -14.57
C LEU A 40 6.31 -3.57 -14.01
N ALA A 41 5.71 -2.79 -14.90
CA ALA A 41 4.60 -1.91 -14.58
C ALA A 41 3.34 -2.74 -14.26
N ARG A 42 2.67 -2.43 -13.15
CA ARG A 42 1.34 -2.96 -12.89
C ARG A 42 0.29 -2.02 -13.48
N PRO A 43 -0.72 -2.53 -14.22
CA PRO A 43 -1.79 -1.69 -14.74
C PRO A 43 -2.45 -0.91 -13.60
N ALA A 44 -2.66 0.39 -13.83
CA ALA A 44 -3.36 1.27 -12.93
C ALA A 44 -4.80 1.43 -13.45
N GLU A 45 -5.77 1.20 -12.58
CA GLU A 45 -7.16 1.49 -12.88
C GLU A 45 -7.46 2.94 -12.44
N ALA A 46 -8.29 3.63 -13.20
CA ALA A 46 -8.75 4.95 -12.80
C ALA A 46 -9.52 4.85 -11.48
N LEU A 47 -9.19 5.71 -10.52
CA LEU A 47 -9.93 5.76 -9.26
C LEU A 47 -11.37 6.20 -9.52
N PRO A 48 -12.38 5.58 -8.85
CA PRO A 48 -13.76 5.95 -9.03
C PRO A 48 -14.03 7.37 -8.51
N LYS A 49 -15.10 8.00 -9.02
CA LYS A 49 -15.55 9.30 -8.52
C LYS A 49 -15.92 9.23 -7.03
N GLY A 50 -15.71 10.33 -6.31
CA GLY A 50 -16.09 10.47 -4.90
C GLY A 50 -15.02 10.01 -3.89
N VAL A 51 -13.86 9.54 -4.36
CA VAL A 51 -12.69 9.33 -3.49
C VAL A 51 -11.85 10.60 -3.40
N VAL A 52 -11.08 10.73 -2.32
CA VAL A 52 -10.09 11.79 -2.13
C VAL A 52 -8.70 11.21 -2.47
N PRO A 53 -8.15 11.48 -3.66
CA PRO A 53 -6.80 11.05 -4.00
C PRO A 53 -5.77 11.91 -3.27
N VAL A 54 -4.74 11.28 -2.69
CA VAL A 54 -3.63 11.97 -2.04
C VAL A 54 -2.30 11.36 -2.44
N ALA A 55 -1.27 12.19 -2.58
CA ALA A 55 0.04 11.75 -3.07
C ALA A 55 0.85 10.93 -2.05
N SER A 56 0.52 11.00 -0.76
CA SER A 56 1.26 10.31 0.30
C SER A 56 0.45 10.14 1.58
N ILE A 57 0.97 9.34 2.51
CA ILE A 57 0.43 9.20 3.87
C ILE A 57 0.47 10.52 4.65
N ALA A 58 1.50 11.34 4.45
CA ALA A 58 1.56 12.66 5.07
C ALA A 58 0.44 13.58 4.56
N CYS A 59 0.11 13.50 3.27
CA CYS A 59 -1.03 14.22 2.72
C CYS A 59 -2.36 13.70 3.28
N ALA A 60 -2.51 12.38 3.49
CA ALA A 60 -3.68 11.79 4.13
C ALA A 60 -3.86 12.29 5.57
N ALA A 61 -2.78 12.30 6.36
CA ALA A 61 -2.80 12.79 7.73
C ALA A 61 -3.17 14.28 7.79
N ARG A 62 -2.57 15.12 6.93
CA ARG A 62 -2.94 16.55 6.84
C ARG A 62 -4.42 16.74 6.51
N PHE A 63 -4.94 15.99 5.54
CA PHE A 63 -6.35 16.05 5.19
C PHE A 63 -7.25 15.70 6.39
N LEU A 64 -6.88 14.68 7.18
CA LEU A 64 -7.63 14.27 8.39
C LEU A 64 -7.51 15.25 9.57
N SER A 65 -6.49 16.11 9.59
CA SER A 65 -6.42 17.24 10.52
C SER A 65 -7.46 18.32 10.17
N GLU A 66 -7.68 18.56 8.89
CA GLU A 66 -8.65 19.55 8.39
C GLU A 66 -10.08 18.99 8.31
N ASN A 67 -10.23 17.67 8.30
CA ASN A 67 -11.50 16.96 8.18
C ASN A 67 -11.65 15.96 9.34
N PRO A 68 -12.24 16.39 10.47
CA PRO A 68 -12.47 15.55 11.63
C PRO A 68 -13.30 14.29 11.31
N GLY A 69 -13.15 13.27 12.14
CA GLY A 69 -13.86 12.00 12.01
C GLY A 69 -12.98 10.81 12.37
N ARG A 70 -13.62 9.70 12.72
CA ARG A 70 -12.94 8.41 12.95
C ARG A 70 -12.49 7.82 11.63
N ALA A 71 -11.30 7.25 11.61
CA ALA A 71 -10.73 6.65 10.40
C ALA A 71 -10.27 5.22 10.63
N LEU A 72 -10.55 4.35 9.66
CA LEU A 72 -9.92 3.04 9.54
C LEU A 72 -8.71 3.15 8.60
N LEU A 73 -7.51 2.97 9.15
CA LEU A 73 -6.25 3.01 8.43
C LEU A 73 -5.88 1.59 7.97
N THR A 74 -5.88 1.37 6.65
CA THR A 74 -5.54 0.07 6.04
C THR A 74 -4.19 0.09 5.32
N THR A 75 -3.31 1.02 5.73
CA THR A 75 -2.01 1.29 5.10
C THR A 75 -0.83 0.52 5.71
N GLY A 76 -1.07 -0.20 6.81
CA GLY A 76 -0.08 -1.02 7.53
C GLY A 76 0.73 -0.23 8.56
N SER A 77 1.59 -0.94 9.31
CA SER A 77 2.31 -0.40 10.49
C SER A 77 3.54 0.46 10.17
N LYS A 78 4.03 0.47 8.93
CA LYS A 78 5.31 1.13 8.59
C LYS A 78 5.21 2.65 8.47
N GLU A 79 4.02 3.18 8.24
CA GLU A 79 3.82 4.59 7.89
C GLU A 79 2.85 5.28 8.85
N LEU A 80 2.90 4.92 10.13
CA LEU A 80 1.98 5.47 11.13
C LEU A 80 2.37 6.86 11.64
N ALA A 81 3.66 7.19 11.61
CA ALA A 81 4.21 8.42 12.20
C ALA A 81 3.53 9.73 11.73
N PRO A 82 3.11 9.90 10.46
CA PRO A 82 2.41 11.13 10.07
C PRO A 82 1.05 11.30 10.76
N TYR A 83 0.35 10.22 11.07
CA TYR A 83 -0.97 10.27 11.72
C TYR A 83 -0.90 10.67 13.18
N THR A 84 0.23 10.44 13.86
CA THR A 84 0.40 10.80 15.29
C THR A 84 0.45 12.31 15.51
N ARG A 85 0.54 13.10 14.44
CA ARG A 85 0.48 14.57 14.46
C ARG A 85 -0.93 15.12 14.31
N VAL A 86 -1.92 14.27 14.06
CA VAL A 86 -3.33 14.67 14.02
C VAL A 86 -3.85 14.77 15.45
N ALA A 87 -4.64 15.81 15.74
CA ALA A 87 -5.29 15.93 17.05
C ALA A 87 -6.18 14.70 17.33
N ASP A 88 -6.10 14.19 18.56
CA ASP A 88 -6.87 13.04 19.06
C ASP A 88 -6.70 11.77 18.22
N PHE A 89 -5.53 11.58 17.61
CA PHE A 89 -5.29 10.45 16.70
C PHE A 89 -5.50 9.10 17.40
N ALA A 90 -5.14 8.99 18.68
CA ALA A 90 -5.19 7.74 19.44
C ALA A 90 -6.65 7.28 19.64
N GLU A 91 -7.58 8.21 19.78
CA GLU A 91 -9.01 7.99 19.94
C GLU A 91 -9.74 7.86 18.60
N ARG A 92 -9.24 8.53 17.56
CA ARG A 92 -9.92 8.61 16.26
C ARG A 92 -9.54 7.50 15.29
N PHE A 93 -8.33 6.96 15.38
CA PHE A 93 -7.79 6.10 14.33
C PHE A 93 -7.70 4.64 14.75
N PHE A 94 -8.35 3.80 13.96
CA PHE A 94 -8.26 2.35 14.02
C PHE A 94 -7.26 1.88 12.98
N VAL A 95 -6.24 1.15 13.39
CA VAL A 95 -5.15 0.73 12.50
C VAL A 95 -5.24 -0.77 12.25
N ARG A 96 -5.40 -1.15 10.99
CA ARG A 96 -5.34 -2.55 10.58
C ARG A 96 -3.94 -2.92 10.10
N VAL A 97 -3.32 -3.86 10.79
CA VAL A 97 -1.95 -4.33 10.53
C VAL A 97 -1.90 -5.85 10.47
N LEU A 98 -0.82 -6.43 9.93
CA LEU A 98 -0.61 -7.86 10.01
C LEU A 98 -0.54 -8.30 11.48
N PRO A 99 -1.00 -9.52 11.83
CA PRO A 99 -0.99 -10.04 13.20
C PRO A 99 0.42 -10.49 13.63
N LEU A 100 1.44 -9.69 13.33
CA LEU A 100 2.82 -9.93 13.71
C LEU A 100 3.13 -9.12 14.97
N PRO A 101 3.80 -9.69 15.98
CA PRO A 101 4.14 -8.98 17.22
C PRO A 101 4.84 -7.65 16.97
N GLY A 102 5.82 -7.62 16.06
CA GLY A 102 6.54 -6.40 15.70
C GLY A 102 5.70 -5.36 14.93
N ALA A 103 4.60 -5.75 14.28
CA ALA A 103 3.69 -4.80 13.65
C ALA A 103 2.73 -4.17 14.68
N ILE A 104 2.26 -4.98 15.63
CA ILE A 104 1.41 -4.53 16.74
C ILE A 104 2.21 -3.60 17.67
N ALA A 105 3.41 -4.01 18.10
CA ALA A 105 4.27 -3.21 18.96
C ALA A 105 4.51 -1.80 18.39
N LYS A 106 4.83 -1.70 17.09
CA LYS A 106 4.98 -0.40 16.40
C LYS A 106 3.76 0.52 16.48
N CYS A 107 2.56 -0.04 16.54
CA CYS A 107 1.34 0.77 16.70
C CYS A 107 1.26 1.32 18.13
N ILE A 108 1.53 0.48 19.12
CA ILE A 108 1.51 0.86 20.54
C ILE A 108 2.61 1.87 20.86
N ASP A 109 3.83 1.62 20.39
CA ASP A 109 4.98 2.51 20.56
C ASP A 109 4.75 3.88 19.91
N ALA A 110 3.95 3.93 18.83
CA ALA A 110 3.54 5.17 18.17
C ALA A 110 2.39 5.90 18.91
N GLY A 111 1.87 5.35 20.00
CA GLY A 111 0.84 5.96 20.84
C GLY A 111 -0.61 5.66 20.42
N PHE A 112 -0.84 4.69 19.51
CA PHE A 112 -2.21 4.27 19.21
C PHE A 112 -2.77 3.43 20.35
N SER A 113 -4.06 3.62 20.66
CA SER A 113 -4.74 2.80 21.68
C SER A 113 -4.67 1.31 21.30
N PRO A 114 -4.29 0.39 22.22
CA PRO A 114 -4.32 -1.04 21.96
C PRO A 114 -5.69 -1.54 21.48
N SER A 115 -6.78 -0.96 21.97
CA SER A 115 -8.15 -1.31 21.55
C SER A 115 -8.47 -0.89 20.11
N HIS A 116 -7.64 -0.04 19.51
CA HIS A 116 -7.79 0.45 18.13
C HIS A 116 -6.80 -0.21 17.16
N VAL A 117 -5.99 -1.17 17.62
CA VAL A 117 -5.08 -1.94 16.77
C VAL A 117 -5.73 -3.28 16.38
N ILE A 118 -5.96 -3.45 15.08
CA ILE A 118 -6.60 -4.65 14.51
C ILE A 118 -5.51 -5.48 13.82
N GLY A 119 -5.06 -6.54 14.48
CA GLY A 119 -4.13 -7.52 13.91
C GLY A 119 -4.87 -8.54 13.05
N MET A 120 -4.74 -8.46 11.72
CA MET A 120 -5.50 -9.32 10.81
C MET A 120 -4.78 -9.50 9.47
N GLN A 121 -4.87 -10.70 8.89
CA GLN A 121 -4.29 -11.02 7.58
C GLN A 121 -5.40 -11.24 6.55
N GLY A 122 -5.23 -10.62 5.38
CA GLY A 122 -6.15 -10.78 4.24
C GLY A 122 -5.94 -12.08 3.46
N PRO A 123 -6.65 -12.28 2.34
CA PRO A 123 -7.48 -11.29 1.65
C PRO A 123 -8.74 -10.88 2.44
N PHE A 124 -9.23 -9.66 2.19
CA PHE A 124 -10.42 -9.13 2.86
C PHE A 124 -11.55 -8.96 1.85
N THR A 125 -12.68 -9.60 2.09
CA THR A 125 -13.88 -9.41 1.26
C THR A 125 -14.49 -8.03 1.47
N ARG A 126 -15.38 -7.63 0.56
CA ARG A 126 -16.15 -6.38 0.71
C ARG A 126 -16.94 -6.36 2.01
N GLU A 127 -17.66 -7.44 2.32
CA GLU A 127 -18.54 -7.58 3.48
C GLU A 127 -17.76 -7.46 4.78
N LEU A 128 -16.56 -8.05 4.83
CA LEU A 128 -15.68 -7.98 6.00
C LEU A 128 -15.12 -6.56 6.20
N ASN A 129 -14.73 -5.88 5.13
CA ASN A 129 -14.34 -4.46 5.19
C ASN A 129 -15.52 -3.59 5.65
N GLU A 130 -16.73 -3.84 5.17
CA GLU A 130 -17.93 -3.09 5.55
C GLU A 130 -18.25 -3.28 7.03
N ALA A 131 -18.25 -4.53 7.50
CA ALA A 131 -18.46 -4.85 8.91
C ALA A 131 -17.45 -4.16 9.82
N MET A 132 -16.16 -4.14 9.44
CA MET A 132 -15.13 -3.42 10.19
C MET A 132 -15.37 -1.92 10.23
N LEU A 133 -15.73 -1.30 9.10
CA LEU A 133 -16.02 0.13 9.04
C LEU A 133 -17.20 0.50 9.96
N ARG A 134 -18.26 -0.30 9.94
CA ARG A 134 -19.42 -0.14 10.82
C ARG A 134 -19.04 -0.35 12.29
N GLN A 135 -18.32 -1.42 12.60
CA GLN A 135 -17.91 -1.77 13.97
C GLN A 135 -17.10 -0.66 14.65
N VAL A 136 -16.20 0.00 13.92
CA VAL A 136 -15.37 1.07 14.48
C VAL A 136 -16.02 2.46 14.32
N GLY A 137 -17.17 2.55 13.65
CA GLY A 137 -17.85 3.81 13.33
C GLY A 137 -16.98 4.74 12.48
N ALA A 138 -16.22 4.17 11.53
CA ALA A 138 -15.32 4.94 10.68
C ALA A 138 -16.12 5.78 9.68
N GLN A 139 -15.84 7.08 9.67
CA GLN A 139 -16.32 8.01 8.64
C GLN A 139 -15.35 8.07 7.45
N TRP A 140 -14.08 7.71 7.69
CA TRP A 140 -13.02 7.70 6.71
C TRP A 140 -12.39 6.32 6.59
N LEU A 141 -12.24 5.83 5.37
CA LEU A 141 -11.34 4.73 5.05
C LEU A 141 -10.09 5.28 4.41
N VAL A 142 -8.92 5.03 5.00
CA VAL A 142 -7.64 5.35 4.36
C VAL A 142 -7.02 4.07 3.80
N THR A 143 -6.73 4.08 2.50
CA THR A 143 -6.12 2.93 1.82
C THR A 143 -5.13 3.36 0.75
N LYS A 144 -4.33 2.40 0.28
CA LYS A 144 -3.43 2.57 -0.86
C LYS A 144 -4.11 2.05 -2.13
N ASP A 145 -3.80 2.65 -3.27
CA ASP A 145 -4.09 2.05 -4.57
C ASP A 145 -3.16 0.86 -4.82
N SER A 146 -3.48 -0.25 -4.17
CA SER A 146 -2.76 -1.52 -4.27
C SER A 146 -3.25 -2.41 -5.42
N GLY A 147 -4.14 -1.89 -6.27
CA GLY A 147 -4.78 -2.63 -7.36
C GLY A 147 -5.64 -3.82 -6.89
N THR A 148 -5.97 -4.69 -7.82
CA THR A 148 -6.88 -5.84 -7.63
C THR A 148 -6.41 -6.79 -6.53
N VAL A 149 -5.13 -7.19 -6.53
CA VAL A 149 -4.56 -8.08 -5.51
C VAL A 149 -4.61 -7.46 -4.12
N GLY A 150 -4.49 -6.13 -4.04
CA GLY A 150 -4.58 -5.39 -2.78
C GLY A 150 -6.01 -5.17 -2.28
N GLY A 151 -7.01 -5.65 -3.01
CA GLY A 151 -8.43 -5.54 -2.67
C GLY A 151 -8.93 -4.09 -2.68
N THR A 152 -8.40 -3.23 -3.56
CA THR A 152 -8.78 -1.81 -3.60
C THR A 152 -10.27 -1.67 -3.96
N ALA A 153 -10.78 -2.42 -4.93
CA ALA A 153 -12.18 -2.37 -5.34
C ALA A 153 -13.13 -2.76 -4.19
N GLU A 154 -12.83 -3.84 -3.48
CA GLU A 154 -13.61 -4.36 -2.35
C GLU A 154 -13.67 -3.36 -1.21
N LYS A 155 -12.55 -2.69 -0.92
CA LYS A 155 -12.47 -1.63 0.10
C LYS A 155 -13.29 -0.40 -0.26
N LEU A 156 -13.21 0.05 -1.51
CA LEU A 156 -13.96 1.22 -1.98
C LEU A 156 -15.47 0.93 -2.00
N ALA A 157 -15.87 -0.26 -2.42
CA ALA A 157 -17.25 -0.70 -2.35
C ALA A 157 -17.75 -0.78 -0.90
N ALA A 158 -16.97 -1.40 -0.01
CA ALA A 158 -17.30 -1.50 1.42
C ALA A 158 -17.47 -0.14 2.11
N ALA A 159 -16.61 0.83 1.78
CA ALA A 159 -16.73 2.17 2.34
C ALA A 159 -18.00 2.87 1.88
N ARG A 160 -18.33 2.78 0.58
CA ARG A 160 -19.59 3.31 0.07
C ARG A 160 -20.79 2.67 0.78
N ASP A 161 -20.77 1.34 0.93
CA ASP A 161 -21.88 0.59 1.54
C ASP A 161 -22.02 0.88 3.05
N ALA A 162 -20.90 1.19 3.73
CA ALA A 162 -20.88 1.64 5.13
C ALA A 162 -21.13 3.16 5.31
N GLY A 163 -21.28 3.93 4.23
CA GLY A 163 -21.43 5.40 4.29
C GLY A 163 -20.13 6.15 4.63
N ALA A 164 -18.98 5.48 4.57
CA ALA A 164 -17.66 6.08 4.78
C ALA A 164 -17.11 6.68 3.48
N ARG A 165 -16.33 7.76 3.61
CA ARG A 165 -15.58 8.38 2.51
C ARG A 165 -14.19 7.76 2.41
N CYS A 166 -13.65 7.64 1.19
CA CYS A 166 -12.32 7.05 0.98
C CYS A 166 -11.26 8.10 0.70
N ILE A 167 -10.14 7.99 1.43
CA ILE A 167 -8.87 8.64 1.11
C ILE A 167 -7.97 7.58 0.49
N VAL A 168 -7.58 7.78 -0.76
CA VAL A 168 -6.75 6.83 -1.50
C VAL A 168 -5.38 7.43 -1.72
N VAL A 169 -4.36 6.83 -1.11
CA VAL A 169 -2.97 7.16 -1.40
C VAL A 169 -2.65 6.61 -2.79
N THR A 170 -2.37 7.50 -3.73
CA THR A 170 -2.05 7.15 -5.11
C THR A 170 -0.68 6.50 -5.20
N ARG A 171 -0.48 5.66 -6.23
CA ARG A 171 0.82 5.03 -6.47
C ARG A 171 1.91 6.11 -6.63
N PRO A 172 3.13 5.88 -6.12
CA PRO A 172 4.26 6.73 -6.47
C PRO A 172 4.43 6.73 -8.00
N ALA A 173 4.85 7.85 -8.57
CA ALA A 173 5.20 7.88 -9.98
C ALA A 173 6.31 6.83 -10.23
N GLU A 174 6.04 5.84 -11.07
CA GLU A 174 7.09 4.96 -11.55
C GLU A 174 7.98 5.79 -12.48
N GLY A 175 9.27 5.89 -12.16
CA GLY A 175 10.23 6.60 -13.02
C GLY A 175 10.18 6.03 -14.45
N GLY A 176 10.51 6.85 -15.45
CA GLY A 176 10.48 6.44 -16.85
C GLY A 176 11.22 5.10 -17.08
N GLY A 177 10.61 4.20 -17.85
CA GLY A 177 11.21 2.90 -18.22
C GLY A 177 10.58 1.67 -17.58
N ALA A 178 9.45 1.78 -16.86
CA ALA A 178 8.65 0.62 -16.49
C ALA A 178 7.96 0.03 -17.75
N LEU A 179 8.02 -1.30 -17.89
CA LEU A 179 7.47 -2.02 -19.04
C LEU A 179 6.14 -2.66 -18.65
N SER A 180 5.13 -2.57 -19.51
CA SER A 180 3.95 -3.41 -19.40
C SER A 180 4.32 -4.90 -19.51
N LEU A 181 3.40 -5.80 -19.11
CA LEU A 181 3.63 -7.24 -19.23
C LEU A 181 3.99 -7.64 -20.66
N ARG A 182 3.29 -7.10 -21.66
CA ARG A 182 3.54 -7.38 -23.06
C ARG A 182 4.91 -6.88 -23.53
N GLU A 183 5.29 -5.65 -23.15
CA GLU A 183 6.62 -5.12 -23.48
C GLU A 183 7.73 -5.91 -22.78
N MET A 184 7.50 -6.38 -21.56
CA MET A 184 8.43 -7.25 -20.84
C MET A 184 8.60 -8.59 -21.57
N GLU A 185 7.51 -9.23 -21.98
CA GLU A 185 7.53 -10.46 -22.77
C GLU A 185 8.32 -10.26 -24.07
N ASP A 186 8.06 -9.18 -24.81
CA ASP A 186 8.76 -8.85 -26.04
C ASP A 186 10.28 -8.65 -25.81
N VAL A 187 10.66 -7.97 -24.72
CA VAL A 187 12.07 -7.77 -24.37
C VAL A 187 12.75 -9.09 -24.00
N LEU A 188 12.11 -9.92 -23.18
CA LEU A 188 12.67 -11.21 -22.77
C LEU A 188 12.78 -12.18 -23.95
N LEU A 189 11.77 -12.24 -24.82
CA LEU A 189 11.80 -13.07 -26.02
C LEU A 189 12.95 -12.66 -26.96
N ARG A 190 13.17 -11.35 -27.18
CA ARG A 190 14.29 -10.88 -28.01
C ARG A 190 15.66 -11.23 -27.44
N GLU A 191 15.80 -11.23 -26.12
CA GLU A 191 17.08 -11.53 -25.45
C GLU A 191 17.42 -13.02 -25.48
N PHE A 192 16.42 -13.89 -25.29
CA PHE A 192 16.62 -15.34 -25.12
C PHE A 192 16.26 -16.19 -26.34
N ALA A 193 15.74 -15.61 -27.44
CA ALA A 193 15.49 -16.34 -28.68
C ALA A 193 16.74 -16.60 -29.54
N ARG A 194 17.95 -16.62 -28.95
CA ARG A 194 19.22 -16.95 -29.61
C ARG A 194 19.88 -18.14 -28.94
#